data_AF-K2KI99-F1
#
_entry.id   AF-K2KI99-F1
#
_cell.length_a   1.000
_cell.length_b   1.000
_cell.length_c   1.000
_cell.angle_alpha   90.00
_cell.angle_beta   90.00
_cell.angle_gamma   90.00
#
_symmetry.space_group_name_H-M   'P 1'
#
loop_
_entity.id
_entity.type
_entity.pdbx_description
1 polymer ?
#
loop_
_entity_poly.entity_id
_entity_poly.type
_entity_poly.pdbx_seq_one_letter_code
_entity_poly.pdbx_strand_id
1 'polypeptide(L)' 'PCHAAKALGLGDDIGSLAVGKQADLALWDISEPAELCYQFGVRPLKELWKGGKAVSGLRR' A
#
# COMPACT_ATOMS: atom_id res chain seq x y z
N PRO A 1 -14.82 -1.32 0.11
CA PRO A 1 -14.10 -0.70 1.24
C PRO A 1 -13.23 -1.73 1.97
N CYS A 2 -11.93 -1.46 2.15
CA CYS A 2 -11.06 -2.39 2.86
C CYS A 2 -11.44 -2.48 4.34
N HIS A 3 -11.30 -3.67 4.93
CA HIS A 3 -11.69 -3.93 6.32
C HIS A 3 -10.83 -3.17 7.34
N ALA A 4 -9.55 -2.95 7.04
CA ALA A 4 -8.62 -2.23 7.92
C ALA A 4 -8.97 -0.74 8.09
N ALA A 5 -9.24 -0.02 6.99
CA ALA A 5 -9.61 1.39 7.08
C ALA A 5 -10.99 1.58 7.74
N LYS A 6 -11.94 0.68 7.46
CA LYS A 6 -13.26 0.70 8.11
C LYS A 6 -13.18 0.44 9.61
N ALA A 7 -12.29 -0.46 10.06
CA ALA A 7 -12.09 -0.74 11.48
C ALA A 7 -11.54 0.46 12.26
N LEU A 8 -10.81 1.36 11.59
CA LEU A 8 -10.25 2.57 12.17
C LEU A 8 -11.15 3.81 11.99
N GLY A 9 -12.32 3.66 11.35
CA GLY A 9 -13.21 4.79 11.02
C GLY A 9 -12.67 5.69 9.90
N LEU A 10 -11.59 5.30 9.23
CA LEU A 10 -10.92 6.07 8.18
C LEU A 10 -11.25 5.56 6.77
N GLY A 11 -12.36 4.82 6.62
CA GLY A 11 -12.74 4.19 5.36
C GLY A 11 -13.03 5.19 4.23
N ASP A 12 -13.38 6.42 4.57
CA ASP A 12 -13.61 7.51 3.61
C ASP A 12 -12.29 8.17 3.16
N ASP A 13 -11.25 8.15 4.01
CA ASP A 13 -9.99 8.84 3.74
C ASP A 13 -8.90 7.92 3.18
N ILE A 14 -8.85 6.65 3.59
CA ILE A 14 -7.78 5.70 3.22
C ILE A 14 -8.31 4.31 2.88
N GLY A 15 -7.43 3.47 2.35
CA GLY A 15 -7.70 2.04 2.17
C GLY A 15 -8.44 1.67 0.88
N SER A 16 -8.56 2.60 -0.05
CA SER A 16 -8.93 2.33 -1.43
C SER A 16 -8.29 3.36 -2.35
N LEU A 17 -7.90 2.92 -3.55
CA LEU A 17 -7.46 3.78 -4.64
C LEU A 17 -8.65 4.54 -5.23
N ALA A 18 -8.92 5.76 -4.76
CA ALA A 18 -9.99 6.61 -5.26
C ALA A 18 -9.60 8.11 -5.21
N VAL A 19 -10.12 8.89 -6.15
CA VAL A 19 -9.91 10.35 -6.20
C VAL A 19 -10.50 11.00 -4.94
N GLY A 20 -9.74 11.90 -4.31
CA GLY A 20 -10.13 12.59 -3.07
C GLY A 20 -9.66 11.91 -1.79
N LYS A 21 -9.16 10.66 -1.88
CA LYS A 21 -8.56 9.94 -0.74
C LYS A 21 -7.07 10.24 -0.59
N GLN A 22 -6.53 9.97 0.59
CA GLN A 22 -5.09 10.10 0.84
C GLN A 22 -4.29 9.20 -0.12
N ALA A 23 -3.26 9.78 -0.74
CA ALA A 23 -2.38 9.09 -1.69
C ALA A 23 -1.34 8.23 -0.96
N ASP A 24 -1.85 7.21 -0.24
CA ASP A 24 -1.07 6.17 0.41
C ASP A 24 -1.04 4.93 -0.50
N LEU A 25 0.11 4.67 -1.11
CA LEU A 25 0.28 3.71 -2.20
C LEU A 25 1.54 2.90 -1.99
N ALA A 26 1.49 1.60 -2.29
CA ALA A 26 2.66 0.75 -2.30
C ALA A 26 2.75 0.08 -3.68
N LEU A 27 3.88 0.26 -4.35
CA LEU A 27 4.21 -0.42 -5.60
C LEU A 27 5.02 -1.68 -5.26
N TRP A 28 4.45 -2.81 -5.61
CA TRP A 28 5.04 -4.13 -5.42
C TRP A 28 5.48 -4.69 -6.77
N ASP A 29 6.68 -5.26 -6.83
CA ASP A 29 7.18 -5.99 -7.99
C ASP A 29 6.74 -7.45 -7.91
N ILE A 30 5.45 -7.68 -8.14
CA ILE A 30 4.80 -8.98 -8.05
C ILE A 30 4.02 -9.24 -9.33
N SER A 31 3.93 -10.50 -9.74
CA SER A 31 3.17 -10.88 -10.95
C SER A 31 1.69 -11.10 -10.63
N GLU A 32 1.39 -11.60 -9.43
CA GLU A 32 0.03 -11.83 -8.96
C GLU A 32 -0.18 -11.38 -7.51
N PRO A 33 -1.37 -10.88 -7.14
CA PRO A 33 -1.66 -10.43 -5.77
C PRO A 33 -1.48 -11.52 -4.70
N ALA A 34 -1.65 -12.79 -5.07
CA ALA A 34 -1.49 -13.92 -4.17
C ALA A 34 -0.06 -14.09 -3.65
N GLU A 35 0.94 -13.58 -4.38
CA GLU A 35 2.35 -13.66 -3.99
C GLU A 35 2.61 -12.94 -2.66
N LEU A 36 1.87 -11.85 -2.36
CA LEU A 36 2.00 -11.13 -1.09
C LEU A 36 1.59 -11.96 0.13
N CYS A 37 0.62 -12.85 -0.02
CA CYS A 37 0.16 -13.72 1.06
C CYS A 37 1.03 -14.98 1.21
N TYR A 38 1.70 -15.39 0.13
CA TYR A 38 2.41 -16.66 0.07
C TYR A 38 3.92 -16.52 0.31
N GLN A 39 4.54 -15.41 -0.11
CA GLN A 39 5.98 -15.19 0.02
C GLN A 39 6.33 -14.49 1.34
N PHE A 40 6.54 -15.27 2.40
CA PHE A 40 7.15 -14.77 3.64
C PHE A 40 8.69 -14.69 3.50
N GLY A 41 9.25 -13.48 3.62
CA GLY A 41 10.71 -13.24 3.66
C GLY A 41 11.33 -12.54 2.45
N VAL A 42 10.54 -12.32 1.38
CA VAL A 42 10.95 -11.54 0.21
C VAL A 42 10.51 -10.08 0.43
N ARG A 43 11.28 -9.10 -0.04
CA ARG A 43 10.88 -7.68 -0.01
C ARG A 43 10.52 -7.20 -1.42
N PRO A 44 9.32 -7.52 -1.95
CA PRO A 44 8.91 -7.09 -3.28
C PRO A 44 8.49 -5.61 -3.34
N LEU A 45 8.63 -4.84 -2.25
CA LEU A 45 8.27 -3.42 -2.23
C LEU A 45 9.29 -2.60 -3.02
N LYS A 46 8.88 -2.10 -4.18
CA LYS A 46 9.70 -1.19 -5.00
C LYS A 46 9.64 0.23 -4.48
N GLU A 47 8.44 0.72 -4.21
CA GLU A 47 8.25 2.10 -3.81
C GLU A 47 7.03 2.24 -2.91
N LEU A 48 7.11 3.15 -1.95
CA LEU A 48 6.05 3.46 -1.01
C LEU A 48 5.81 4.95 -1.06
N TRP A 49 4.56 5.35 -1.29
CA TRP A 49 4.11 6.72 -1.13
C TRP A 49 3.18 6.81 0.08
N LYS A 50 3.37 7.84 0.89
CA LYS A 50 2.45 8.20 1.96
C LYS A 50 2.09 9.67 1.84
N GLY A 51 0.80 9.99 1.83
CA GLY A 51 0.28 11.35 1.64
C GLY A 51 0.80 12.01 0.36
N GLY A 52 1.02 11.23 -0.71
CA GLY A 52 1.55 11.72 -1.98
C GLY A 52 3.05 11.97 -2.00
N LYS A 53 3.79 11.68 -0.92
CA LYS A 53 5.25 11.77 -0.87
C LYS A 53 5.86 10.38 -0.98
N ALA A 54 6.84 10.20 -1.86
CA ALA A 54 7.64 8.97 -1.88
C ALA A 54 8.42 8.87 -0.57
N VAL A 55 8.17 7.81 0.18
CA VAL A 55 8.81 7.47 1.46
C VAL A 55 9.82 6.34 1.26
N SER A 56 10.25 6.07 0.03
CA SER A 56 11.21 4.99 -0.26
C SER A 56 12.57 5.26 0.41
N GLY A 57 12.67 4.76 1.64
CA GLY A 57 13.89 4.62 2.40
C GLY A 57 14.40 3.20 2.26
N LEU A 58 15.12 2.92 1.17
CA LEU A 58 16.24 1.99 1.22
C LEU A 58 17.20 2.30 0.08
N ARG A 59 18.18 3.16 0.38
CA ARG A 59 19.44 3.18 -0.38
C ARG A 59 19.98 1.75 -0.37
N ARG A 60 20.48 1.33 -1.54
CA ARG A 60 21.28 0.11 -1.72
C ARG A 60 22.30 -0.08 -0.62
#